data_AF-E6JYU4-F1
#
_entry.id   AF-E6JYU4-F1
#
_cell.length_a   1.000
_cell.length_b   1.000
_cell.length_c   1.000
_cell.angle_alpha   90.00
_cell.angle_beta   90.00
_cell.angle_gamma   90.00
#
_symmetry.space_group_name_H-M   'P 1'
#
loop_
_entity.id
_entity.type
_entity.pdbx_description
1 polymer ?
#
loop_
_entity_poly.entity_id
_entity_poly.type
_entity_poly.pdbx_seq_one_letter_code
_entity_poly.pdbx_strand_id
1 'polypeptide(L)'
;MNQEHLSPGQADSRDWDDLRTNEEEKPLALGKILWNGIKGAGLGMLIGGVASLLSSALNHTKEYYPAPPRFMAHFPTQLEGVAASFLLWCLIGLVFSWGNYVWQKTAWSLLKRTIVHCLICYVLSTILMVCAGWFPLNVPWMIIYTLIWFLVYAVVWSISVWRARKEVDAVNARIQAVNARESEDQRSASGKA
;
A
#
# COMPACT_ATOMS: atom_id res chain seq x y z
N MET A 1 -10.77 41.70 -19.29
CA MET A 1 -11.54 41.11 -20.40
C MET A 1 -11.10 39.66 -20.51
N ASN A 2 -11.86 38.63 -20.25
CA ASN A 2 -13.17 38.42 -19.63
C ASN A 2 -12.99 37.11 -18.86
N GLN A 3 -13.38 37.04 -17.59
CA GLN A 3 -13.62 35.72 -17.01
C GLN A 3 -14.95 35.26 -17.59
N GLU A 4 -14.90 34.30 -18.50
CA GLU A 4 -16.10 33.61 -18.96
C GLU A 4 -16.74 32.95 -17.75
N HIS A 5 -17.86 33.53 -17.33
CA HIS A 5 -18.76 32.92 -16.38
C HIS A 5 -19.32 31.66 -17.05
N LEU A 6 -18.73 30.51 -16.74
CA LEU A 6 -19.27 29.21 -17.14
C LEU A 6 -20.63 29.04 -16.45
N SER A 7 -21.70 28.89 -17.22
CA SER A 7 -23.01 28.53 -16.69
C SER A 7 -23.02 27.04 -16.29
N PRO A 8 -23.78 26.65 -15.24
CA PRO A 8 -23.81 25.26 -14.78
C PRO A 8 -24.39 24.36 -15.89
N GLY A 9 -23.59 23.43 -16.42
CA GLY A 9 -24.03 22.42 -17.39
C GLY A 9 -23.36 22.43 -18.77
N GLN A 10 -22.35 23.29 -19.02
CA GLN A 10 -21.69 23.40 -20.33
C GLN A 10 -20.26 22.82 -20.40
N ALA A 11 -19.89 21.86 -19.55
CA ALA A 11 -18.62 21.15 -19.75
C ALA A 11 -18.68 20.38 -21.09
N ASP A 12 -18.04 20.92 -22.13
CA ASP A 12 -17.89 20.29 -23.44
C ASP A 12 -17.28 18.89 -23.23
N SER A 13 -17.73 17.88 -23.98
CA SER A 13 -17.05 16.58 -24.07
C SER A 13 -15.53 16.71 -24.26
N ARG A 14 -15.05 17.76 -24.95
CA ARG A 14 -13.63 18.11 -25.05
C ARG A 14 -12.97 18.48 -23.72
N ASP A 15 -13.68 19.14 -22.82
CA ASP A 15 -13.19 19.47 -21.47
C ASP A 15 -13.04 18.20 -20.62
N TRP A 16 -13.98 17.26 -20.76
CA TRP A 16 -13.89 15.94 -20.13
C TRP A 16 -12.76 15.08 -20.69
N ASP A 17 -12.53 15.12 -22.00
CA ASP A 17 -11.40 14.44 -22.64
C ASP A 17 -10.05 15.08 -22.29
N ASP A 18 -9.96 16.40 -22.15
CA ASP A 18 -8.76 17.09 -21.68
C ASP A 18 -8.45 16.79 -20.21
N LEU A 19 -9.47 16.69 -19.35
CA LEU A 19 -9.29 16.23 -17.97
C LEU A 19 -8.85 14.76 -17.91
N ARG A 20 -9.43 13.89 -18.74
CA ARG A 20 -9.08 12.48 -18.82
C ARG A 20 -7.66 12.26 -19.34
N THR A 21 -7.25 13.00 -20.37
CA THR A 21 -5.90 12.89 -20.97
C THR A 21 -4.81 13.47 -20.07
N ASN A 22 -5.09 14.52 -19.28
CA ASN A 22 -4.15 15.05 -18.30
C ASN A 22 -4.00 14.16 -17.04
N GLU A 23 -5.00 13.33 -16.71
CA GLU A 23 -4.89 12.29 -15.67
C GLU A 23 -4.20 11.01 -16.17
N GLU A 24 -4.31 10.68 -17.46
CA GLU A 24 -3.77 9.47 -18.11
C GLU A 24 -2.23 9.51 -18.34
N GLU A 25 -1.44 9.55 -17.26
CA GLU A 25 -0.02 9.14 -17.22
C GLU A 25 1.06 10.22 -17.46
N LYS A 26 1.29 11.08 -16.47
CA LYS A 26 2.68 11.56 -16.26
C LYS A 26 3.52 10.37 -15.74
N PRO A 27 4.63 9.99 -16.41
CA PRO A 27 5.51 8.96 -15.88
C PRO A 27 5.96 9.37 -14.48
N LEU A 28 5.89 8.44 -13.53
CA LEU A 28 6.32 8.74 -12.16
C LEU A 28 7.75 9.24 -12.18
N ALA A 29 7.93 10.49 -11.76
CA ALA A 29 9.26 11.06 -11.61
C ALA A 29 10.09 10.17 -10.69
N LEU A 30 11.35 9.92 -11.07
CA LEU A 30 12.26 9.05 -10.33
C LEU A 30 12.33 9.42 -8.84
N GLY A 31 12.33 10.72 -8.53
CA GLY A 31 12.32 11.23 -7.15
C GLY A 31 11.10 10.75 -6.33
N LYS A 32 9.92 10.65 -6.94
CA LYS A 32 8.70 10.16 -6.26
C LYS A 32 8.79 8.65 -5.99
N ILE A 33 9.40 7.89 -6.90
CA ILE A 33 9.63 6.44 -6.73
C ILE A 33 10.59 6.19 -5.57
N LEU A 34 11.71 6.91 -5.54
CA LEU A 34 12.69 6.82 -4.47
C LEU A 34 12.08 7.22 -3.12
N TRP A 35 11.33 8.32 -3.08
CA TRP A 35 10.67 8.79 -1.86
C TRP A 35 9.66 7.78 -1.30
N ASN A 36 8.84 7.17 -2.17
CA ASN A 36 7.93 6.11 -1.75
C ASN A 36 8.69 4.90 -1.22
N GLY A 37 9.83 4.56 -1.84
CA GLY A 37 10.72 3.51 -1.35
C GLY A 37 11.22 3.80 0.07
N ILE A 38 11.74 5.00 0.32
CA ILE A 38 12.24 5.41 1.64
C ILE A 38 11.16 5.32 2.72
N LYS A 39 9.95 5.83 2.44
CA LYS A 39 8.80 5.70 3.36
C LYS A 39 8.46 4.23 3.64
N GLY A 40 8.49 3.39 2.60
CA GLY A 40 8.29 1.95 2.70
C GLY A 40 9.33 1.28 3.59
N ALA A 41 10.61 1.56 3.34
CA ALA A 41 11.73 1.04 4.11
C ALA A 41 11.65 1.44 5.59
N GLY A 42 11.30 2.70 5.88
CA GLY A 42 11.11 3.18 7.24
C GLY A 42 9.94 2.48 7.95
N LEU A 43 8.81 2.28 7.27
CA LEU A 43 7.68 1.54 7.81
C LEU A 43 8.01 0.06 8.04
N GLY A 44 8.74 -0.56 7.10
CA GLY A 44 9.23 -1.93 7.23
C GLY A 44 10.16 -2.09 8.43
N MET A 45 11.06 -1.14 8.65
CA MET A 45 11.94 -1.14 9.82
C MET A 45 11.17 -0.96 11.14
N LEU A 46 10.16 -0.09 11.17
CA LEU A 46 9.35 0.12 12.37
C LEU A 46 8.55 -1.15 12.73
N ILE A 47 7.85 -1.73 11.75
CA ILE A 47 7.08 -2.96 11.96
C ILE A 47 8.01 -4.11 12.33
N GLY A 48 9.13 -4.23 11.62
CA GLY A 48 10.14 -5.24 11.83
C GLY A 48 10.80 -5.17 13.21
N GLY A 49 11.16 -3.97 13.64
CA GLY A 49 11.73 -3.73 14.97
C GLY A 49 10.77 -4.05 16.10
N VAL A 50 9.48 -3.75 15.94
CA VAL A 50 8.45 -4.18 16.92
C VAL A 50 8.31 -5.69 16.92
N ALA A 51 8.25 -6.32 15.74
CA ALA A 51 8.11 -7.77 15.61
C ALA A 51 9.32 -8.53 16.20
N SER A 52 10.55 -8.08 15.94
CA SER A 52 11.77 -8.68 16.47
C SER A 52 11.89 -8.49 17.98
N LEU A 53 11.46 -7.34 18.51
CA LEU A 53 11.45 -7.08 19.94
C LEU A 53 10.45 -7.98 20.66
N LEU A 54 9.24 -8.11 20.11
CA LEU A 54 8.23 -9.05 20.63
C LEU A 54 8.73 -10.49 20.56
N SER A 55 9.36 -10.89 19.45
CA SER A 55 9.92 -12.23 19.31
C SER A 55 11.03 -12.49 20.32
N SER A 56 11.94 -11.53 20.55
CA SER A 56 12.98 -11.63 21.57
C SER A 56 12.39 -11.78 22.98
N ALA A 57 11.36 -10.98 23.30
CA ALA A 57 10.66 -11.04 24.58
C ALA A 57 9.93 -12.38 24.80
N LEU A 58 9.23 -12.89 23.78
CA LEU A 58 8.51 -14.16 23.83
C LEU A 58 9.44 -15.37 23.92
N ASN A 59 10.65 -15.27 23.38
CA ASN A 59 11.67 -16.32 23.47
C ASN A 59 12.55 -16.21 24.73
N HIS A 60 12.24 -15.28 25.65
CA HIS A 60 12.98 -15.04 26.89
C HIS A 60 14.50 -14.83 26.69
N THR A 61 14.89 -14.19 25.58
CA THR A 61 16.30 -13.90 25.34
C THR A 61 16.78 -12.80 26.29
N LYS A 62 17.98 -12.96 26.85
CA LYS A 62 18.61 -11.92 27.70
C LYS A 62 19.07 -10.71 26.90
N GLU A 63 19.30 -10.91 25.61
CA GLU A 63 19.77 -9.92 24.66
C GLU A 63 18.74 -9.71 23.57
N TYR A 64 18.74 -8.51 22.98
CA TYR A 64 17.90 -8.20 21.83
C TYR A 64 18.52 -8.74 20.55
N TYR A 65 17.74 -9.50 19.77
CA TYR A 65 18.15 -9.99 18.47
C TYR A 65 17.18 -9.48 17.38
N PRO A 66 17.65 -8.66 16.41
CA PRO A 66 16.79 -8.12 15.35
C PRO A 66 16.40 -9.15 14.28
N ALA A 67 17.11 -10.29 14.27
CA ALA A 67 16.85 -11.48 13.47
C ALA A 67 17.27 -12.70 14.31
N PRO A 68 16.90 -13.95 13.92
CA PRO A 68 17.15 -15.12 14.74
C PRO A 68 18.64 -15.32 15.05
N PRO A 69 19.00 -15.91 16.20
CA PRO A 69 20.40 -16.13 16.57
C PRO A 69 21.23 -16.85 15.50
N ARG A 70 20.63 -17.79 14.78
CA ARG A 70 21.30 -18.48 13.66
C ARG A 70 21.66 -17.56 12.49
N PHE A 71 20.87 -16.52 12.22
CA PHE A 71 21.20 -15.50 11.23
C PHE A 71 22.34 -14.62 11.73
N MET A 72 22.22 -14.19 12.99
CA MET A 72 23.23 -13.35 13.63
C MET A 72 24.60 -14.05 13.70
N ALA A 73 24.62 -15.37 13.89
CA ALA A 73 25.84 -16.18 13.95
C ALA A 73 26.61 -16.26 12.63
N HIS A 74 26.04 -15.85 11.50
CA HIS A 74 26.77 -15.76 10.23
C HIS A 74 27.69 -14.55 10.16
N PHE A 75 27.55 -13.59 11.07
CA PHE A 75 28.33 -12.36 11.08
C PHE A 75 29.40 -12.40 12.18
N PRO A 76 30.63 -11.91 11.90
CA PRO A 76 31.72 -11.92 12.86
C PRO A 76 31.48 -10.97 14.03
N THR A 77 30.69 -9.92 13.84
CA THR A 77 30.35 -8.93 14.87
C THR A 77 28.85 -8.75 15.03
N GLN A 78 28.42 -8.39 16.23
CA GLN A 78 27.00 -8.10 16.51
C GLN A 78 26.50 -6.93 15.65
N LEU A 79 27.33 -5.90 15.45
CA LEU A 79 26.97 -4.74 14.64
C LEU A 79 26.67 -5.12 13.18
N GLU A 80 27.48 -6.01 12.59
CA GLU A 80 27.25 -6.49 11.22
C GLU A 80 25.96 -7.30 11.10
N GLY A 81 25.66 -8.17 12.06
CA GLY A 81 24.40 -8.92 12.07
C GLY A 81 23.18 -8.01 12.25
N VAL A 82 23.29 -6.99 13.11
CA VAL A 82 22.23 -5.98 13.28
C VAL A 82 22.05 -5.17 12.00
N ALA A 83 23.13 -4.73 11.36
CA ALA A 83 23.08 -3.98 10.11
C ALA A 83 22.46 -4.80 8.97
N ALA A 84 22.82 -6.07 8.83
CA ALA A 84 22.22 -6.97 7.85
C ALA A 84 20.72 -7.18 8.10
N SER A 85 20.33 -7.35 9.37
CA SER A 85 18.92 -7.47 9.77
C SER A 85 18.13 -6.19 9.49
N PHE A 86 18.72 -5.03 9.78
CA PHE A 86 18.17 -3.72 9.48
C PHE A 86 17.88 -3.58 7.98
N LEU A 87 18.86 -3.92 7.15
CA LEU A 87 18.71 -3.91 5.69
C LEU A 87 17.61 -4.85 5.21
N LEU A 88 17.51 -6.05 5.78
CA LEU A 88 16.43 -6.99 5.45
C LEU A 88 15.04 -6.41 5.75
N TRP A 89 14.85 -5.79 6.90
CA TRP A 89 13.58 -5.14 7.23
C TRP A 89 13.25 -3.96 6.31
N CYS A 90 14.26 -3.17 5.93
CA CYS A 90 14.10 -2.12 4.92
C CYS A 90 13.71 -2.71 3.55
N LEU A 91 14.34 -3.79 3.11
CA LEU A 91 14.02 -4.47 1.85
C LEU A 91 12.60 -5.02 1.83
N ILE A 92 12.14 -5.61 2.94
CA ILE A 92 10.74 -6.04 3.07
C ILE A 92 9.81 -4.83 2.91
N GLY A 93 10.09 -3.71 3.57
CA GLY A 93 9.33 -2.47 3.41
C GLY A 93 9.31 -1.94 1.96
N LEU A 94 10.42 -2.06 1.24
CA LEU A 94 10.52 -1.71 -0.18
C LEU A 94 9.65 -2.60 -1.06
N VAL A 95 9.64 -3.91 -0.83
CA VAL A 95 8.80 -4.87 -1.57
C VAL A 95 7.34 -4.45 -1.52
N PHE A 96 6.81 -4.11 -0.34
CA PHE A 96 5.41 -3.67 -0.21
C PHE A 96 5.18 -2.28 -0.83
N SER A 97 6.11 -1.34 -0.66
CA SER A 97 5.96 0.00 -1.22
C SER A 97 5.95 0.00 -2.74
N TRP A 98 6.84 -0.76 -3.36
CA TRP A 98 6.88 -0.90 -4.82
C TRP A 98 5.80 -1.85 -5.34
N GLY A 99 5.42 -2.86 -4.58
CA GLY A 99 4.26 -3.70 -4.87
C GLY A 99 3.01 -2.85 -5.10
N ASN A 100 2.82 -1.78 -4.33
CA ASN A 100 1.67 -0.89 -4.48
C ASN A 100 1.54 -0.22 -5.85
N TYR A 101 2.57 -0.22 -6.70
CA TYR A 101 2.44 0.25 -8.09
C TYR A 101 1.48 -0.60 -8.93
N VAL A 102 1.19 -1.84 -8.52
CA VAL A 102 0.14 -2.67 -9.14
C VAL A 102 -1.23 -1.97 -9.11
N TRP A 103 -1.50 -1.15 -8.08
CA TRP A 103 -2.77 -0.43 -7.95
C TRP A 103 -2.97 0.65 -9.02
N GLN A 104 -1.90 1.15 -9.62
CA GLN A 104 -1.95 2.16 -10.68
C GLN A 104 -2.47 1.63 -12.01
N LYS A 105 -2.54 0.30 -12.19
CA LYS A 105 -3.08 -0.31 -13.41
C LYS A 105 -4.61 -0.28 -13.42
N THR A 106 -5.18 0.90 -13.66
CA THR A 106 -6.64 1.19 -13.65
C THR A 106 -7.46 0.30 -14.58
N ALA A 107 -6.87 -0.18 -15.67
CA ALA A 107 -7.51 -1.12 -16.60
C ALA A 107 -7.77 -2.53 -16.01
N TRP A 108 -7.09 -2.92 -14.92
CA TRP A 108 -7.25 -4.26 -14.35
C TRP A 108 -8.40 -4.32 -13.34
N SER A 109 -9.11 -5.46 -13.29
CA SER A 109 -10.11 -5.69 -12.25
C SER A 109 -9.48 -5.66 -10.85
N LEU A 110 -10.28 -5.28 -9.85
CA LEU A 110 -9.83 -5.23 -8.44
C LEU A 110 -9.25 -6.57 -7.97
N LEU A 111 -9.89 -7.68 -8.38
CA LEU A 111 -9.43 -9.03 -8.07
C LEU A 111 -8.05 -9.30 -8.69
N LYS A 112 -7.85 -8.96 -9.97
CA LYS A 112 -6.58 -9.17 -10.66
C LYS A 112 -5.45 -8.39 -9.99
N ARG A 113 -5.66 -7.12 -9.63
CA ARG A 113 -4.67 -6.32 -8.90
C ARG A 113 -4.33 -6.92 -7.55
N THR A 114 -5.35 -7.35 -6.80
CA THR A 114 -5.19 -7.96 -5.48
C THR A 114 -4.35 -9.23 -5.53
N ILE A 115 -4.65 -10.14 -6.48
CA ILE A 115 -3.93 -11.41 -6.64
C ILE A 115 -2.48 -11.14 -7.04
N VAL A 116 -2.25 -10.29 -8.05
CA VAL A 116 -0.89 -9.98 -8.52
C VAL A 116 -0.07 -9.33 -7.42
N HIS A 117 -0.64 -8.34 -6.72
CA HIS A 117 0.02 -7.70 -5.57
C HIS A 117 0.38 -8.72 -4.47
N CYS A 118 -0.58 -9.59 -4.11
CA CYS A 118 -0.38 -10.63 -3.12
C CYS A 118 0.79 -11.56 -3.49
N LEU A 119 0.80 -12.07 -4.73
CA LEU A 119 1.80 -13.02 -5.19
C LEU A 119 3.20 -12.39 -5.31
N ILE A 120 3.31 -11.15 -5.81
CA ILE A 120 4.59 -10.45 -5.88
C ILE A 120 5.17 -10.26 -4.47
N CYS A 121 4.36 -9.72 -3.55
CA CYS A 121 4.79 -9.50 -2.19
C CYS A 121 5.13 -10.82 -1.48
N TYR A 122 4.35 -11.89 -1.73
CA TYR A 122 4.58 -13.22 -1.18
C TYR A 122 5.92 -13.78 -1.62
N VAL A 123 6.16 -13.87 -2.94
CA VAL A 123 7.38 -14.47 -3.49
C VAL A 123 8.62 -13.70 -3.04
N LEU A 124 8.62 -12.37 -3.17
CA LEU A 124 9.78 -11.55 -2.80
C LEU A 124 10.05 -11.59 -1.29
N SER A 125 9.01 -11.52 -0.46
CA SER A 125 9.17 -11.63 1.00
C SER A 125 9.62 -13.03 1.39
N THR A 126 9.14 -14.08 0.71
CA THR A 126 9.59 -15.46 0.96
C THR A 126 11.09 -15.60 0.71
N ILE A 127 11.60 -15.07 -0.41
CA ILE A 127 13.04 -15.09 -0.71
C ILE A 127 13.83 -14.39 0.41
N LEU A 128 13.40 -13.19 0.81
CA LEU A 128 14.04 -12.45 1.91
C LEU A 128 13.99 -13.23 3.23
N MET A 129 12.87 -13.89 3.54
CA MET A 129 12.71 -14.66 4.77
C MET A 129 13.59 -15.91 4.82
N VAL A 130 13.77 -16.56 3.67
CA VAL A 130 14.68 -17.70 3.50
C VAL A 130 16.12 -17.23 3.67
N CYS A 131 16.52 -16.11 3.05
CA CYS A 131 17.85 -15.52 3.23
C CYS A 131 18.12 -15.10 4.69
N ALA A 132 17.09 -14.59 5.37
CA ALA A 132 17.16 -14.22 6.78
C ALA A 132 17.21 -15.42 7.72
N GLY A 133 16.92 -16.63 7.23
CA GLY A 133 16.80 -17.80 8.07
C GLY A 133 15.82 -17.56 9.22
N TRP A 134 14.57 -17.16 8.96
CA TRP A 134 13.55 -17.00 10.02
C TRP A 134 12.92 -18.30 10.49
N PHE A 135 12.67 -19.24 9.58
CA PHE A 135 12.15 -20.58 9.89
C PHE A 135 12.97 -21.69 9.20
N PRO A 136 13.00 -22.93 9.73
CA PRO A 136 13.70 -24.04 9.08
C PRO A 136 13.12 -24.32 7.68
N LEU A 137 13.97 -24.61 6.70
CA LEU A 137 13.56 -24.89 5.32
C LEU A 137 13.02 -26.32 5.19
N ASN A 138 11.87 -26.58 5.79
CA ASN A 138 11.14 -27.84 5.64
C ASN A 138 9.68 -27.58 5.27
N VAL A 139 9.02 -28.61 4.75
CA VAL A 139 7.65 -28.52 4.21
C VAL A 139 6.65 -28.04 5.27
N PRO A 140 6.65 -28.55 6.53
CA PRO A 140 5.74 -28.05 7.56
C PRO A 140 5.87 -26.55 7.84
N TRP A 141 7.10 -26.03 8.00
CA TRP A 141 7.30 -24.60 8.26
C TRP A 141 6.90 -23.72 7.08
N MET A 142 7.15 -24.19 5.84
CA MET A 142 6.69 -23.50 4.64
C MET A 142 5.16 -23.42 4.58
N ILE A 143 4.44 -24.48 4.92
CA ILE A 143 2.98 -24.49 4.96
C ILE A 143 2.46 -23.49 6.02
N ILE A 144 2.99 -23.55 7.24
CA ILE A 144 2.59 -22.65 8.33
C ILE A 144 2.83 -21.19 7.94
N TYR A 145 4.01 -20.87 7.40
CA TYR A 145 4.34 -19.54 6.91
C TYR A 145 3.36 -19.07 5.83
N THR A 146 3.08 -19.94 4.85
CA THR A 146 2.16 -19.63 3.75
C THR A 146 0.75 -19.33 4.26
N LEU A 147 0.24 -20.14 5.19
CA LEU A 147 -1.08 -19.93 5.80
C LEU A 147 -1.16 -18.61 6.58
N ILE A 148 -0.14 -18.32 7.40
CA ILE A 148 -0.06 -17.06 8.16
C ILE A 148 0.00 -15.87 7.19
N TRP A 149 0.79 -15.96 6.13
CA TRP A 149 0.89 -14.92 5.11
C TRP A 149 -0.46 -14.58 4.49
N PHE A 150 -1.18 -15.59 3.98
CA PHE A 150 -2.48 -15.39 3.36
C PHE A 150 -3.53 -14.89 4.36
N LEU A 151 -3.49 -15.35 5.61
CA LEU A 151 -4.37 -14.87 6.67
C LEU A 151 -4.15 -13.39 6.96
N VAL A 152 -2.90 -12.98 7.20
CA VAL A 152 -2.54 -11.57 7.47
C VAL A 152 -2.91 -10.71 6.27
N TYR A 153 -2.61 -11.16 5.05
CA TYR A 153 -2.96 -10.44 3.84
C TYR A 153 -4.48 -10.26 3.70
N ALA A 154 -5.27 -11.30 3.97
CA ALA A 154 -6.72 -11.24 3.92
C ALA A 154 -7.29 -10.23 4.93
N VAL A 155 -6.72 -10.17 6.15
CA VAL A 155 -7.11 -9.19 7.18
C VAL A 155 -6.81 -7.76 6.72
N VAL A 156 -5.57 -7.50 6.29
CA VAL A 156 -5.15 -6.16 5.82
C VAL A 156 -5.98 -5.73 4.61
N TRP A 157 -6.17 -6.63 3.65
CA TRP A 157 -7.00 -6.37 2.47
C TRP A 157 -8.45 -6.06 2.84
N SER A 158 -9.04 -6.81 3.77
CA SER A 158 -10.42 -6.57 4.22
C SER A 158 -10.59 -5.17 4.83
N ILE A 159 -9.63 -4.76 5.66
CA ILE A 159 -9.60 -3.40 6.23
C ILE A 159 -9.46 -2.35 5.13
N SER A 160 -8.57 -2.57 4.15
CA SER A 160 -8.38 -1.65 3.03
C SER A 160 -9.63 -1.52 2.17
N VAL A 161 -10.30 -2.62 1.84
CA VAL A 161 -11.56 -2.60 1.07
C VAL A 161 -12.66 -1.89 1.85
N TRP A 162 -12.77 -2.13 3.16
CA TRP A 162 -13.76 -1.45 3.99
C TRP A 162 -13.54 0.08 4.00
N ARG A 163 -12.29 0.53 4.15
CA ARG A 163 -11.94 1.95 4.07
C ARG A 163 -12.27 2.56 2.70
N ALA A 164 -11.90 1.86 1.62
CA ALA A 164 -12.17 2.31 0.27
C ALA A 164 -13.68 2.43 -0.02
N ARG A 165 -14.49 1.48 0.46
CA ARG A 165 -15.96 1.56 0.35
C ARG A 165 -16.51 2.78 1.07
N LYS A 166 -16.07 3.02 2.31
CA LYS A 166 -16.50 4.18 3.10
C LYS A 166 -16.15 5.50 2.41
N GLU A 167 -15.01 5.57 1.75
CA GLU A 167 -14.58 6.76 1.00
C GLU A 167 -15.47 6.98 -0.24
N VAL A 168 -15.76 5.92 -1.00
CA VAL A 168 -16.69 5.97 -2.14
C VAL A 168 -18.08 6.42 -1.70
N ASP A 169 -18.61 5.87 -0.61
CA ASP A 169 -19.92 6.25 -0.09
C ASP A 169 -19.95 7.73 0.34
N ALA A 170 -18.86 8.21 0.96
CA ALA A 170 -18.73 9.62 1.34
C ALA A 170 -18.67 10.56 0.13
N VAL A 171 -18.00 10.17 -0.95
CA VAL A 171 -17.97 10.95 -2.21
C VAL A 171 -19.34 10.95 -2.88
N ASN A 172 -20.00 9.79 -2.98
CA ASN A 172 -21.34 9.67 -3.56
C ASN A 172 -22.37 10.54 -2.82
N ALA A 173 -22.31 10.57 -1.49
CA ALA A 173 -23.18 11.43 -0.68
C ALA A 173 -22.94 12.92 -0.95
N ARG A 174 -21.69 13.35 -1.16
CA ARG A 174 -21.36 14.74 -1.50
C ARG A 174 -21.90 15.13 -2.88
N ILE A 175 -21.77 14.25 -3.87
CA ILE A 175 -22.30 14.48 -5.22
C ILE A 175 -23.82 14.64 -5.18
N GLN A 176 -24.52 13.77 -4.46
CA GLN A 176 -25.98 13.88 -4.32
C GLN A 176 -26.42 15.18 -3.65
N ALA A 177 -25.68 15.63 -2.63
CA ALA A 177 -25.98 16.89 -1.94
C ALA A 177 -25.77 18.12 -2.83
N VAL A 178 -24.73 18.13 -3.67
CA VAL A 178 -24.49 19.20 -4.65
C VAL A 178 -25.60 19.22 -5.70
N ASN A 179 -25.93 18.08 -6.30
CA ASN A 179 -27.00 17.97 -7.30
C ASN A 179 -28.36 18.40 -6.75
N ALA A 180 -28.65 18.11 -5.48
CA ALA A 180 -29.89 18.54 -4.82
C ALA A 180 -29.97 20.08 -4.71
N ARG A 181 -28.89 20.73 -4.29
CA ARG A 181 -28.82 22.21 -4.19
C ARG A 181 -29.00 22.89 -5.54
N GLU A 182 -28.33 22.38 -6.58
CA GLU A 182 -28.48 22.91 -7.94
C GLU A 182 -29.92 22.79 -8.44
N SER A 183 -30.60 21.66 -8.14
CA SER A 183 -32.01 21.47 -8.51
C SER A 183 -32.97 22.42 -7.79
N GLU A 184 -32.67 22.78 -6.53
CA GLU A 184 -33.44 23.77 -5.75
C GLU A 184 -33.24 25.19 -6.29
N ASP A 185 -32.00 25.57 -6.60
CA ASP A 185 -31.66 26.87 -7.18
C ASP A 185 -32.31 27.06 -8.54
N GLN A 186 -32.30 26.05 -9.41
CA GLN A 186 -32.97 26.08 -10.71
C GLN A 186 -34.50 26.23 -10.59
N ARG A 187 -35.13 25.54 -9.63
CA ARG A 187 -36.58 25.69 -9.35
C ARG A 187 -36.91 27.10 -8.82
N SER A 188 -36.09 27.64 -7.93
CA SER A 188 -36.26 29.00 -7.37
C SER A 188 -36.12 30.08 -8.45
N ALA A 189 -35.19 29.90 -9.39
CA ALA A 189 -35.02 30.81 -10.52
C ALA A 189 -36.21 30.76 -11.51
N SER A 190 -36.69 29.55 -11.84
CA SER A 190 -37.84 29.38 -12.75
C SER A 190 -39.17 29.87 -12.18
N GLY A 191 -39.36 29.85 -10.85
CA GLY A 191 -40.59 30.34 -10.22
C GLY A 191 -40.70 31.86 -10.11
N LYS A 192 -39.63 32.60 -10.44
CA LYS A 192 -39.57 34.07 -10.41
C LYS A 192 -39.71 34.71 -11.81
N ALA A 193 -39.71 33.90 -12.87
CA ALA A 193 -39.93 34.33 -14.26
C ALA A 193 -41.40 34.16 -14.65
#